data_AF-A0A5E4Q0T1-F1
#
_entry.id   AF-A0A5E4Q0T1-F1
#
_cell.length_a   1.000
_cell.length_b   1.000
_cell.length_c   1.000
_cell.angle_alpha   90.00
_cell.angle_beta   90.00
_cell.angle_gamma   90.00
#
_symmetry.space_group_name_H-M   'P 1'
#
loop_
_entity.id
_entity.type
_entity.pdbx_description
1 polymer ?
#
loop_
_entity_poly.entity_id
_entity_poly.type
_entity_poly.pdbx_seq_one_letter_code
_entity_poly.pdbx_strand_id
1 'polypeptide(L)'
;MIACLGETTGERALKYMREKMIESNEGAEILRDLPRINSQTVCFKTLAEMPQNTLGRVYADFMRDNNITADSRLPVQFIEDVELAYVMQRYREVHDLVHATLFMKTTMLGEVTIKWVEGIQTQLPMCIGGGIWGATRLKTKHRKLYLNQYLPWAIKTGLNAKFMQGIYFEKRWEQDIDDYHKEMNIKTLVV
;
A
#
# COMPACT_ATOMS: atom_id res chain seq x y z
N MET A 1 -2.63 -1.26 -18.18
CA MET A 1 -1.71 -2.39 -18.43
C MET A 1 -1.32 -3.12 -17.14
N ILE A 2 -0.76 -2.43 -16.13
CA ILE A 2 -0.39 -3.05 -14.84
C ILE A 2 -1.61 -3.59 -14.07
N ALA A 3 -2.73 -2.86 -14.06
CA ALA A 3 -3.99 -3.29 -13.45
C ALA A 3 -4.48 -4.65 -14.00
N CYS A 4 -4.56 -4.78 -15.32
CA CYS A 4 -4.93 -6.02 -16.02
C CYS A 4 -3.96 -7.17 -15.75
N LEU A 5 -2.64 -6.90 -15.71
CA LEU A 5 -1.64 -7.90 -15.35
C LEU A 5 -1.89 -8.46 -13.94
N GLY A 6 -2.18 -7.59 -12.97
CA GLY A 6 -2.49 -8.01 -11.61
C GLY A 6 -3.75 -8.87 -11.52
N GLU A 7 -4.80 -8.53 -12.28
CA GLU A 7 -6.06 -9.27 -12.28
C GLU A 7 -5.92 -10.66 -12.91
N THR A 8 -5.25 -10.74 -14.06
CA THR A 8 -5.16 -11.98 -14.86
C THR A 8 -4.09 -12.95 -14.39
N THR A 9 -3.14 -12.50 -13.55
CA THR A 9 -2.07 -13.36 -13.01
C THR A 9 -2.11 -13.52 -11.48
N GLY A 10 -2.98 -12.76 -10.81
CA GLY A 10 -2.96 -12.61 -9.35
C GLY A 10 -3.78 -13.61 -8.56
N GLU A 11 -4.58 -14.49 -9.18
CA GLU A 11 -5.60 -15.28 -8.47
C GLU A 11 -5.07 -16.01 -7.21
N ARG A 12 -3.91 -16.67 -7.31
CA ARG A 12 -3.27 -17.34 -6.16
C ARG A 12 -2.89 -16.35 -5.05
N ALA A 13 -2.34 -15.19 -5.43
CA ALA A 13 -1.99 -14.13 -4.49
C ALA A 13 -3.25 -13.53 -3.83
N LEU A 14 -4.35 -13.38 -4.56
CA LEU A 14 -5.62 -12.90 -4.02
C LEU A 14 -6.19 -13.87 -2.99
N LYS A 15 -6.18 -15.18 -3.29
CA LYS A 15 -6.58 -16.22 -2.34
C LYS A 15 -5.73 -16.18 -1.07
N TYR A 16 -4.41 -16.07 -1.22
CA TYR A 16 -3.49 -15.91 -0.10
C TYR A 16 -3.79 -14.66 0.74
N MET A 17 -3.97 -13.50 0.10
CA MET A 17 -4.29 -12.25 0.80
C MET A 17 -5.61 -12.35 1.56
N ARG A 18 -6.65 -12.95 0.94
CA ARG A 18 -7.94 -13.20 1.59
C ARG A 18 -7.77 -14.06 2.85
N GLU A 19 -7.08 -15.19 2.74
CA GLU A 19 -6.78 -16.06 3.88
C GLU A 19 -6.05 -15.30 4.98
N LYS A 20 -5.05 -14.49 4.62
CA LYS A 20 -4.31 -13.63 5.56
C LYS A 20 -5.18 -12.58 6.23
N MET A 21 -6.18 -12.01 5.56
CA MET A 21 -7.12 -11.09 6.19
C MET A 21 -7.99 -11.81 7.22
N ILE A 22 -8.49 -13.01 6.89
CA ILE A 22 -9.35 -13.82 7.77
C ILE A 22 -8.63 -14.27 9.05
N GLU A 23 -7.31 -14.45 9.02
CA GLU A 23 -6.51 -14.79 10.21
C GLU A 23 -6.58 -13.73 11.33
N SER A 24 -6.96 -12.49 11.00
CA SER A 24 -7.09 -11.39 11.95
C SER A 24 -8.55 -10.97 12.13
N ASN A 25 -8.97 -10.65 13.36
CA ASN A 25 -10.33 -10.15 13.62
C ASN A 25 -10.63 -8.89 12.78
N GLU A 26 -9.65 -8.00 12.67
CA GLU A 26 -9.77 -6.76 11.92
C GLU A 26 -9.89 -7.00 10.40
N GLY A 27 -9.04 -7.85 9.82
CA GLY A 27 -9.13 -8.21 8.41
C GLY A 27 -10.42 -8.96 8.07
N ALA A 28 -10.91 -9.83 8.96
CA ALA A 28 -12.19 -10.48 8.80
C ALA A 28 -13.36 -9.48 8.82
N GLU A 29 -13.30 -8.44 9.66
CA GLU A 29 -14.27 -7.34 9.61
C GLU A 29 -14.20 -6.57 8.29
N ILE A 30 -13.00 -6.29 7.77
CA ILE A 30 -12.84 -5.58 6.48
C ILE A 30 -13.51 -6.36 5.33
N LEU A 31 -13.41 -7.69 5.35
CA LEU A 31 -14.07 -8.54 4.34
C LEU A 31 -15.60 -8.57 4.50
N ARG A 32 -16.15 -8.18 5.67
CA ARG A 32 -17.60 -8.02 5.89
C ARG A 32 -18.07 -6.62 5.54
N ASP A 33 -17.37 -5.59 6.03
CA ASP A 33 -17.73 -4.18 5.89
C ASP A 33 -17.51 -3.68 4.46
N LEU A 34 -16.55 -4.30 3.73
CA LEU A 34 -16.13 -3.94 2.38
C LEU A 34 -15.85 -2.44 2.17
N PRO A 35 -15.11 -1.76 3.09
CA PRO A 35 -14.86 -0.32 2.98
C PRO A 35 -14.10 0.03 1.70
N ARG A 36 -14.39 1.22 1.17
CA ARG A 36 -13.80 1.75 -0.07
C ARG A 36 -13.12 3.07 0.18
N ILE A 37 -12.00 3.30 -0.50
CA ILE A 37 -11.22 4.53 -0.42
C ILE A 37 -11.22 5.20 -1.78
N ASN A 38 -12.05 6.24 -1.91
CA ASN A 38 -12.19 7.06 -3.12
C ASN A 38 -12.70 8.46 -2.71
N SER A 39 -12.82 9.38 -3.67
CA SER A 39 -13.23 10.75 -3.36
C SER A 39 -14.68 10.87 -2.86
N GLN A 40 -15.52 9.83 -3.00
CA GLN A 40 -16.88 9.82 -2.49
C GLN A 40 -16.93 9.43 -1.00
N THR A 41 -15.99 8.59 -0.56
CA THR A 41 -15.93 8.11 0.83
C THR A 41 -14.96 8.91 1.70
N VAL A 42 -13.96 9.56 1.08
CA VAL A 42 -12.92 10.31 1.79
C VAL A 42 -12.91 11.77 1.34
N CYS A 43 -13.17 12.67 2.29
CA CYS A 43 -13.06 14.11 2.05
C CYS A 43 -11.63 14.61 2.26
N PHE A 44 -10.86 14.74 1.18
CA PHE A 44 -9.47 15.22 1.24
C PHE A 44 -9.31 16.63 1.79
N LYS A 45 -10.33 17.49 1.66
CA LYS A 45 -10.32 18.82 2.30
C LYS A 45 -10.28 18.69 3.83
N THR A 46 -11.14 17.84 4.39
CA THR A 46 -11.15 17.54 5.82
C THR A 46 -9.83 16.93 6.27
N LEU A 47 -9.30 15.97 5.52
CA LEU A 47 -8.00 15.36 5.84
C LEU A 47 -6.85 16.38 5.84
N ALA A 48 -6.85 17.34 4.93
CA ALA A 48 -5.83 18.38 4.85
C ALA A 48 -5.86 19.36 6.05
N GLU A 49 -7.01 19.51 6.70
CA GLU A 49 -7.19 20.36 7.88
C GLU A 49 -6.81 19.65 9.19
N MET A 50 -6.60 18.33 9.17
CA MET A 50 -6.20 17.56 10.34
C MET A 50 -4.79 17.92 10.84
N PRO A 51 -4.47 17.65 12.12
CA PRO A 51 -3.13 17.90 12.67
C PRO A 51 -2.02 17.17 11.90
N GLN A 52 -0.84 17.81 11.77
CA GLN A 52 0.28 17.32 10.94
C GLN A 52 0.75 15.91 11.25
N ASN A 53 0.63 15.48 12.50
CA ASN A 53 1.04 14.16 12.98
C ASN A 53 -0.03 13.08 12.78
N THR A 54 -1.17 13.37 12.17
CA THR A 54 -2.23 12.36 11.95
C THR A 54 -2.07 11.63 10.62
N LEU A 55 -2.52 10.37 10.58
CA LEU A 55 -2.50 9.56 9.36
C LEU A 55 -3.27 10.21 8.21
N GLY A 56 -4.44 10.79 8.50
CA GLY A 56 -5.27 11.49 7.52
C GLY A 56 -4.54 12.66 6.88
N ARG A 57 -3.86 13.47 7.71
CA ARG A 57 -3.05 14.59 7.21
C ARG A 57 -1.87 14.13 6.37
N VAL A 58 -1.14 13.10 6.83
CA VAL A 58 -0.04 12.47 6.08
C VAL A 58 -0.51 11.99 4.71
N TYR A 59 -1.69 11.35 4.64
CA TYR A 59 -2.26 10.89 3.39
C TYR A 59 -2.65 12.06 2.47
N ALA A 60 -3.33 13.08 2.98
CA ALA A 60 -3.71 14.25 2.19
C ALA A 60 -2.49 15.00 1.62
N ASP A 61 -1.46 15.20 2.44
CA ASP A 61 -0.22 15.83 2.01
C ASP A 61 0.50 14.98 0.96
N PHE A 62 0.54 13.65 1.12
CA PHE A 62 1.09 12.74 0.10
C PHE A 62 0.36 12.87 -1.25
N MET A 63 -0.97 12.84 -1.24
CA MET A 63 -1.76 12.92 -2.48
C MET A 63 -1.54 14.26 -3.19
N ARG A 64 -1.51 15.37 -2.43
CA ARG A 64 -1.23 16.71 -2.95
C ARG A 64 0.18 16.81 -3.54
N ASP A 65 1.20 16.39 -2.80
CA ASP A 65 2.61 16.54 -3.17
C ASP A 65 2.99 15.70 -4.40
N ASN A 66 2.27 14.59 -4.64
CA ASN A 66 2.45 13.74 -5.81
C ASN A 66 1.46 14.04 -6.94
N ASN A 67 0.55 15.01 -6.76
CA ASN A 67 -0.49 15.40 -7.73
C ASN A 67 -1.33 14.20 -8.23
N ILE A 68 -1.79 13.37 -7.29
CA ILE A 68 -2.61 12.18 -7.56
C ILE A 68 -3.96 12.25 -6.82
N THR A 69 -4.93 11.46 -7.29
CA THR A 69 -6.27 11.34 -6.70
C THR A 69 -6.59 9.88 -6.39
N ALA A 70 -7.38 9.62 -5.35
CA ALA A 70 -7.81 8.27 -4.98
C ALA A 70 -8.62 7.61 -6.11
N ASP A 71 -9.33 8.41 -6.91
CA ASP A 71 -10.13 7.91 -8.04
C ASP A 71 -9.29 7.42 -9.24
N SER A 72 -7.97 7.64 -9.22
CA SER A 72 -7.06 7.10 -10.24
C SER A 72 -7.01 5.56 -10.23
N ARG A 73 -7.50 4.94 -9.14
CA ARG A 73 -7.56 3.50 -8.94
C ARG A 73 -8.79 2.91 -9.62
N LEU A 74 -8.61 2.55 -10.89
CA LEU A 74 -9.65 1.95 -11.73
C LEU A 74 -10.29 0.72 -11.07
N PRO A 75 -11.60 0.51 -11.26
CA PRO A 75 -12.29 -0.68 -10.78
C PRO A 75 -11.68 -1.95 -11.38
N VAL A 76 -11.69 -3.05 -10.61
CA VAL A 76 -11.41 -4.41 -11.11
C VAL A 76 -12.46 -4.82 -12.14
N GLN A 77 -12.05 -5.53 -13.18
CA GLN A 77 -12.88 -5.89 -14.34
C GLN A 77 -12.78 -7.38 -14.75
N PHE A 78 -11.66 -8.05 -14.46
CA PHE A 78 -11.27 -9.36 -14.99
C PHE A 78 -11.18 -10.45 -13.91
N ILE A 79 -11.81 -10.25 -12.76
CA ILE A 79 -11.90 -11.24 -11.68
C ILE A 79 -13.37 -11.55 -11.47
N GLU A 80 -13.74 -12.82 -11.64
CA GLU A 80 -15.14 -13.28 -11.54
C GLU A 80 -15.60 -13.44 -10.09
N ASP A 81 -14.72 -13.93 -9.21
CA ASP A 81 -15.02 -14.08 -7.79
C ASP A 81 -15.13 -12.69 -7.14
N VAL A 82 -16.32 -12.36 -6.63
CA VAL A 82 -16.64 -11.04 -6.07
C VAL A 82 -15.78 -10.70 -4.85
N GLU A 83 -15.46 -11.70 -4.03
CA GLU A 83 -14.64 -11.50 -2.83
C GLU A 83 -13.17 -11.25 -3.21
N LEU A 84 -12.63 -12.04 -4.14
CA LEU A 84 -11.27 -11.81 -4.66
C LEU A 84 -11.17 -10.51 -5.46
N ALA A 85 -12.22 -10.13 -6.18
CA ALA A 85 -12.30 -8.85 -6.87
C ALA A 85 -12.24 -7.68 -5.87
N TYR A 86 -12.93 -7.80 -4.73
CA TYR A 86 -12.81 -6.83 -3.65
C TYR A 86 -11.38 -6.79 -3.06
N VAL A 87 -10.76 -7.94 -2.77
CA VAL A 87 -9.38 -8.00 -2.25
C VAL A 87 -8.40 -7.30 -3.20
N MET A 88 -8.53 -7.53 -4.51
CA MET A 88 -7.71 -6.87 -5.53
C MET A 88 -7.99 -5.36 -5.61
N GLN A 89 -9.26 -4.96 -5.48
CA GLN A 89 -9.64 -3.57 -5.50
C GLN A 89 -9.13 -2.82 -4.26
N ARG A 90 -9.23 -3.41 -3.08
CA ARG A 90 -8.66 -2.87 -1.84
C ARG A 90 -7.16 -2.68 -1.97
N TYR A 91 -6.45 -3.63 -2.58
CA TYR A 91 -5.00 -3.49 -2.84
C TYR A 91 -4.69 -2.22 -3.64
N ARG A 92 -5.49 -1.92 -4.67
CA ARG A 92 -5.31 -0.69 -5.47
C ARG A 92 -5.54 0.56 -4.65
N GLU A 93 -6.58 0.56 -3.84
CA GLU A 93 -7.02 1.70 -3.05
C GLU A 93 -6.07 2.00 -1.88
N VAL A 94 -5.53 0.95 -1.26
CA VAL A 94 -4.59 1.04 -0.14
C VAL A 94 -3.16 1.35 -0.60
N HIS A 95 -2.79 1.08 -1.85
CA HIS A 95 -1.43 1.32 -2.36
C HIS A 95 -0.90 2.75 -2.08
N ASP A 96 -1.70 3.79 -2.32
CA ASP A 96 -1.27 5.17 -2.04
C ASP A 96 -1.12 5.44 -0.54
N LEU A 97 -1.92 4.77 0.30
CA LEU A 97 -1.79 4.82 1.76
C LEU A 97 -0.55 4.08 2.25
N VAL A 98 -0.15 2.98 1.60
CA VAL A 98 1.12 2.31 1.87
C VAL A 98 2.27 3.26 1.58
N HIS A 99 2.26 3.95 0.43
CA HIS A 99 3.24 4.97 0.13
C HIS A 99 3.26 6.09 1.18
N ALA A 100 2.10 6.65 1.50
CA ALA A 100 1.97 7.76 2.44
C ALA A 100 2.45 7.38 3.85
N THR A 101 1.97 6.26 4.39
CA THR A 101 2.32 5.81 5.74
C THR A 101 3.74 5.30 5.85
N LEU A 102 4.37 4.85 4.77
CA LEU A 102 5.79 4.49 4.76
C LEU A 102 6.71 5.65 4.35
N PHE A 103 6.15 6.84 4.13
CA PHE A 103 6.86 8.04 3.68
C PHE A 103 7.67 7.84 2.39
N MET A 104 7.15 7.04 1.46
CA MET A 104 7.79 6.76 0.17
C MET A 104 7.12 7.54 -0.97
N LYS A 105 7.86 8.47 -1.58
CA LYS A 105 7.39 9.22 -2.76
C LYS A 105 7.21 8.31 -3.99
N THR A 106 6.39 8.71 -4.96
CA THR A 106 6.14 7.97 -6.22
C THR A 106 7.28 8.07 -7.25
N THR A 107 8.50 8.36 -6.79
CA THR A 107 9.70 8.31 -7.64
C THR A 107 10.04 6.85 -7.96
N MET A 108 10.80 6.59 -9.03
CA MET A 108 11.28 5.24 -9.33
C MET A 108 11.96 4.53 -8.16
N LEU A 109 12.67 5.27 -7.28
CA LEU A 109 13.28 4.70 -6.08
C LEU A 109 12.22 4.26 -5.06
N GLY A 110 11.26 5.13 -4.76
CA GLY A 110 10.18 4.84 -3.81
C GLY A 110 9.24 3.75 -4.31
N GLU A 111 8.85 3.80 -5.59
CA GLU A 111 8.03 2.76 -6.25
C GLU A 111 8.66 1.37 -6.11
N VAL A 112 9.93 1.20 -6.48
CA VAL A 112 10.60 -0.10 -6.38
C VAL A 112 10.72 -0.56 -4.93
N THR A 113 10.89 0.37 -4.00
CA THR A 113 10.94 0.10 -2.56
C THR A 113 9.59 -0.42 -2.06
N ILE A 114 8.49 0.25 -2.40
CA ILE A 114 7.14 -0.19 -2.05
C ILE A 114 6.79 -1.51 -2.72
N LYS A 115 7.19 -1.74 -3.98
CA LYS A 115 6.95 -3.02 -4.65
C LYS A 115 7.62 -4.20 -3.95
N TRP A 116 8.73 -4.00 -3.23
CA TRP A 116 9.30 -5.03 -2.35
C TRP A 116 8.42 -5.30 -1.13
N VAL A 117 7.99 -4.25 -0.43
CA VAL A 117 7.08 -4.40 0.73
C VAL A 117 5.80 -5.11 0.31
N GLU A 118 5.16 -4.62 -0.75
CA GLU A 118 3.94 -5.20 -1.32
C GLU A 118 4.19 -6.61 -1.85
N GLY A 119 5.30 -6.86 -2.54
CA GLY A 119 5.62 -8.18 -3.09
C GLY A 119 5.74 -9.24 -1.99
N ILE A 120 6.37 -8.89 -0.87
CA ILE A 120 6.50 -9.76 0.30
C ILE A 120 5.15 -9.99 0.97
N GLN A 121 4.36 -8.93 1.17
CA GLN A 121 3.09 -9.04 1.89
C GLN A 121 1.95 -9.64 1.04
N THR A 122 1.87 -9.31 -0.25
CA THR A 122 0.71 -9.63 -1.10
C THR A 122 0.94 -10.83 -2.01
N GLN A 123 2.21 -11.17 -2.29
CA GLN A 123 2.61 -12.18 -3.30
C GLN A 123 2.13 -11.90 -4.73
N LEU A 124 1.62 -10.69 -5.02
CA LEU A 124 1.18 -10.34 -6.36
C LEU A 124 2.37 -10.40 -7.35
N PRO A 125 2.24 -11.13 -8.48
CA PRO A 125 3.33 -11.27 -9.44
C PRO A 125 3.89 -9.94 -9.96
N MET A 126 3.01 -8.96 -10.18
CA MET A 126 3.40 -7.60 -10.60
C MET A 126 4.24 -6.86 -9.56
N CYS A 127 4.02 -7.11 -8.26
CA CYS A 127 4.79 -6.49 -7.18
C CYS A 127 6.16 -7.14 -7.07
N ILE A 128 6.21 -8.48 -7.06
CA ILE A 128 7.46 -9.25 -7.05
C ILE A 128 8.32 -8.88 -8.26
N GLY A 129 7.73 -8.90 -9.47
CA GLY A 129 8.41 -8.51 -10.70
C GLY A 129 8.89 -7.06 -10.68
N GLY A 130 8.07 -6.15 -10.15
CA GLY A 130 8.43 -4.74 -9.95
C GLY A 130 9.62 -4.55 -9.00
N GLY A 131 9.68 -5.30 -7.91
CA GLY A 131 10.79 -5.27 -6.96
C GLY A 131 12.10 -5.81 -7.56
N ILE A 132 12.04 -6.93 -8.28
CA ILE A 132 13.22 -7.57 -8.90
C ILE A 132 13.75 -6.72 -10.05
N TRP A 133 12.88 -6.35 -11.00
CA TRP A 133 13.30 -5.74 -12.26
C TRP A 133 13.25 -4.21 -12.24
N GLY A 134 12.47 -3.59 -11.37
CA GLY A 134 12.33 -2.13 -11.34
C GLY A 134 13.64 -1.40 -11.02
N ALA A 135 14.52 -2.01 -10.21
CA ALA A 135 15.84 -1.47 -9.87
C ALA A 135 16.80 -1.38 -11.08
N THR A 136 16.51 -2.09 -12.19
CA THR A 136 17.30 -2.01 -13.43
C THR A 136 17.27 -0.61 -14.05
N ARG A 137 16.19 0.14 -13.82
CA ARG A 137 15.96 1.50 -14.34
C ARG A 137 16.58 2.61 -13.48
N LEU A 138 17.17 2.29 -12.34
CA LEU A 138 17.80 3.27 -11.45
C LEU A 138 19.19 3.68 -11.95
N LYS A 139 19.48 4.99 -11.91
CA LYS A 139 20.82 5.55 -12.13
C LYS A 139 21.79 5.07 -11.04
N THR A 140 23.08 5.03 -11.34
CA THR A 140 24.13 4.46 -10.45
C THR A 140 24.07 4.97 -9.00
N LYS A 141 23.91 6.28 -8.79
CA LYS A 141 23.79 6.87 -7.43
C LYS A 141 22.57 6.34 -6.68
N HIS A 142 21.40 6.33 -7.32
CA HIS A 142 20.16 5.81 -6.72
C HIS A 142 20.21 4.29 -6.53
N ARG A 143 20.86 3.54 -7.43
CA ARG A 143 21.05 2.09 -7.26
C ARG A 143 21.90 1.77 -6.02
N LYS A 144 22.98 2.51 -5.78
CA LYS A 144 23.82 2.31 -4.57
C LYS A 144 23.03 2.61 -3.29
N LEU A 145 22.30 3.74 -3.29
CA LEU A 145 21.42 4.11 -2.18
C LEU A 145 20.33 3.06 -1.94
N TYR A 146 19.71 2.59 -3.02
CA TYR A 146 18.69 1.55 -3.01
C TYR A 146 19.20 0.26 -2.38
N LEU A 147 20.34 -0.26 -2.87
CA LEU A 147 20.90 -1.54 -2.39
C LEU A 147 21.36 -1.46 -0.93
N ASN A 148 21.89 -0.32 -0.50
CA ASN A 148 22.49 -0.19 0.83
C ASN A 148 21.47 0.15 1.93
N GLN A 149 20.36 0.82 1.59
CA GLN A 149 19.41 1.34 2.58
C GLN A 149 17.97 0.92 2.29
N TYR A 150 17.44 1.23 1.10
CA TYR A 150 16.02 1.05 0.82
C TYR A 150 15.62 -0.41 0.69
N LEU A 151 16.39 -1.24 0.00
CA LEU A 151 16.08 -2.65 -0.20
C LEU A 151 16.13 -3.46 1.12
N PRO A 152 17.20 -3.38 1.94
CA PRO A 152 17.22 -4.05 3.24
C PRO A 152 16.07 -3.61 4.15
N TRP A 153 15.75 -2.30 4.13
CA TRP A 153 14.65 -1.75 4.89
C TRP A 153 13.29 -2.25 4.39
N ALA A 154 13.06 -2.28 3.07
CA ALA A 154 11.81 -2.76 2.47
C ALA A 154 11.57 -4.23 2.78
N ILE A 155 12.63 -5.07 2.71
CA ILE A 155 12.55 -6.48 3.07
C ILE A 155 12.18 -6.63 4.55
N LYS A 156 12.88 -5.92 5.43
CA LYS A 156 12.59 -5.96 6.87
C LYS A 156 11.17 -5.49 7.16
N THR A 157 10.72 -4.42 6.54
CA THR A 157 9.36 -3.87 6.74
C THR A 157 8.31 -4.85 6.21
N GLY A 158 8.48 -5.38 4.99
CA GLY A 158 7.55 -6.34 4.41
C GLY A 158 7.40 -7.63 5.23
N LEU A 159 8.48 -8.10 5.86
CA LEU A 159 8.46 -9.32 6.69
C LEU A 159 7.92 -9.12 8.10
N ASN A 160 8.10 -7.92 8.69
CA ASN A 160 7.83 -7.71 10.12
C ASN A 160 6.60 -6.85 10.39
N ALA A 161 6.21 -5.97 9.45
CA ALA A 161 5.03 -5.13 9.64
C ALA A 161 3.76 -5.99 9.60
N LYS A 162 2.70 -5.52 10.27
CA LYS A 162 1.36 -6.10 10.11
C LYS A 162 0.94 -6.05 8.63
N PHE A 163 0.07 -6.98 8.26
CA PHE A 163 -0.41 -7.10 6.89
C PHE A 163 -1.28 -5.89 6.53
N MET A 164 -0.77 -4.99 5.68
CA MET A 164 -1.38 -3.66 5.45
C MET A 164 -2.74 -3.71 4.77
N GLN A 165 -3.05 -4.79 4.07
CA GLN A 165 -4.38 -5.00 3.48
C GLN A 165 -5.42 -5.40 4.52
N GLY A 166 -4.99 -6.00 5.63
CA GLY A 166 -5.84 -6.49 6.72
C GLY A 166 -6.08 -5.47 7.84
N ILE A 167 -5.77 -4.19 7.62
CA ILE A 167 -5.98 -3.10 8.59
C ILE A 167 -6.89 -2.01 8.01
N TYR A 168 -7.70 -1.38 8.86
CA TYR A 168 -8.55 -0.25 8.50
C TYR A 168 -7.73 1.04 8.44
N PHE A 169 -7.63 1.66 7.28
CA PHE A 169 -7.19 3.06 7.20
C PHE A 169 -8.36 4.01 7.48
N GLU A 170 -9.55 3.58 7.07
CA GLU A 170 -10.81 4.30 7.09
C GLU A 170 -11.28 4.66 8.50
N LYS A 171 -10.83 3.90 9.51
CA LYS A 171 -11.13 4.11 10.94
C LYS A 171 -9.98 4.80 11.71
N ARG A 172 -8.89 5.18 11.02
CA ARG A 172 -7.62 5.64 11.64
C ARG A 172 -7.16 7.03 11.21
N TRP A 173 -7.99 7.82 10.54
CA TRP A 173 -7.57 9.14 10.04
C TRP A 173 -7.00 10.06 11.13
N GLU A 174 -7.58 10.04 12.33
CA GLU A 174 -7.15 10.84 13.48
C GLU A 174 -5.98 10.23 14.25
N GLN A 175 -5.60 8.98 13.95
CA GLN A 175 -4.53 8.31 14.66
C GLN A 175 -3.19 9.02 14.40
N ASP A 176 -2.43 9.23 15.46
CA ASP A 176 -1.06 9.70 15.38
C ASP A 176 -0.19 8.71 14.56
N ILE A 177 0.60 9.24 13.64
CA ILE A 177 1.37 8.44 12.68
C ILE A 177 2.48 7.62 13.35
N ASP A 178 3.07 8.13 14.44
CA ASP A 178 4.10 7.41 15.17
C ASP A 178 3.49 6.26 15.97
N ASP A 179 2.30 6.46 16.53
CA ASP A 179 1.55 5.39 17.21
C ASP A 179 1.05 4.34 16.22
N TYR A 180 0.60 4.75 15.03
CA TYR A 180 0.30 3.84 13.93
C TYR A 180 1.54 3.00 13.56
N HIS A 181 2.72 3.60 13.42
CA HIS A 181 3.94 2.85 13.12
C HIS A 181 4.31 1.84 14.21
N LYS A 182 4.18 2.21 15.49
CA LYS A 182 4.38 1.28 16.61
C LYS A 182 3.39 0.11 16.55
N GLU A 183 2.10 0.41 16.36
CA GLU A 183 1.03 -0.61 16.30
C GLU A 183 1.22 -1.59 15.13
N MET A 184 1.66 -1.07 13.98
CA MET A 184 1.87 -1.86 12.76
C MET A 184 3.27 -2.49 12.67
N ASN A 185 4.12 -2.33 13.70
CA ASN A 185 5.50 -2.80 13.72
C ASN A 185 6.33 -2.27 12.53
N ILE A 186 6.13 -1.01 12.18
CA ILE A 186 6.85 -0.29 11.13
C ILE A 186 7.96 0.52 11.79
N LYS A 187 9.17 0.42 11.23
CA LYS A 187 10.27 1.33 11.55
C LYS A 187 10.52 2.19 10.34
N THR A 188 10.43 3.50 10.46
CA THR A 188 10.63 4.43 9.34
C THR A 188 12.05 4.34 8.78
N LEU A 189 12.19 4.57 7.48
CA LEU A 189 13.50 4.63 6.84
C LEU A 189 14.15 5.98 7.18
N VAL A 190 15.33 5.94 7.79
CA VAL A 190 16.17 7.13 8.03
C VAL A 190 17.33 7.08 7.03
N VAL A 191 17.38 8.05 6.10
CA VAL A 191 18.34 8.15 4.99
C VAL A 191 19.24 9.36 5.12
#